data_AF-A0A6J5TQF3-F1
#
_entry.id   AF-A0A6J5TQF3-F1
#
_cell.length_a   1.000
_cell.length_b   1.000
_cell.length_c   1.000
_cell.angle_alpha   90.00
_cell.angle_beta   90.00
_cell.angle_gamma   90.00
#
_symmetry.space_group_name_H-M   'P 1'
#
loop_
_entity.id
_entity.type
_entity.pdbx_description
1 polymer ?
#
loop_
_entity_poly.entity_id
_entity_poly.type
_entity_poly.pdbx_seq_one_letter_code
_entity_poly.pdbx_strand_id
1 'polypeptide(L)'
;MSSSSKREIVDDGRGADDEEATVVLLRSCVERNPFIGEPHLVLAQVYLTKAKFEEAEREAERGLTLMLEWGSAWDKRMSWEGWIAWARVLLMKARDRSWPQTSWGILNLGLVK
;
A
#
# COMPACT_ATOMS: atom_id res chain seq x y z
N MET A 1 13.28 -29.12 -29.89
CA MET A 1 12.25 -28.07 -29.77
C MET A 1 11.38 -28.41 -28.57
N SER A 2 11.75 -27.96 -27.37
CA SER A 2 10.98 -28.21 -26.15
C SER A 2 9.99 -27.05 -25.96
N SER A 3 8.71 -27.35 -26.12
CA SER A 3 7.61 -26.41 -25.91
C SER A 3 7.51 -26.08 -24.42
N SER A 4 7.84 -24.85 -24.04
CA SER A 4 7.58 -24.33 -22.69
C SER A 4 6.08 -24.12 -22.53
N SER A 5 5.46 -24.99 -21.73
CA SER A 5 4.08 -24.86 -21.28
C SER A 5 3.90 -23.54 -20.52
N LYS A 6 3.05 -22.66 -21.05
CA LYS A 6 2.52 -21.49 -20.33
C LYS A 6 1.80 -22.01 -19.09
N ARG A 7 2.34 -21.77 -17.89
CA ARG A 7 1.55 -21.89 -16.66
C ARG A 7 0.56 -20.73 -16.66
N GLU A 8 -0.69 -21.03 -16.96
CA GLU A 8 -1.80 -20.16 -16.60
C GLU A 8 -1.85 -20.06 -15.07
N ILE A 9 -1.79 -18.84 -14.55
CA ILE A 9 -2.03 -18.56 -13.14
C ILE A 9 -3.53 -18.75 -12.94
N VAL A 10 -3.92 -19.84 -12.28
CA VAL A 10 -5.29 -20.05 -11.82
C VAL A 10 -5.54 -19.06 -10.67
N ASP A 11 -6.45 -18.11 -10.88
CA ASP A 11 -6.97 -17.24 -9.82
C ASP A 11 -8.01 -18.04 -9.03
N ASP A 12 -7.60 -18.56 -7.87
CA ASP A 12 -8.36 -19.48 -7.02
C ASP A 12 -9.54 -18.82 -6.27
N GLY A 13 -9.89 -17.57 -6.60
CA GLY A 13 -11.00 -16.84 -5.97
C GLY A 13 -10.79 -16.45 -4.50
N ARG A 14 -9.59 -16.72 -3.93
CA ARG A 14 -9.24 -16.41 -2.53
C ARG A 14 -8.86 -14.94 -2.28
N GLY A 15 -8.60 -14.17 -3.33
CA GLY A 15 -8.01 -12.83 -3.21
C GLY A 15 -8.86 -11.81 -2.44
N ALA A 16 -10.19 -11.83 -2.61
CA ALA A 16 -11.07 -10.83 -2.00
C ALA A 16 -11.25 -11.05 -0.48
N ASP A 17 -11.36 -12.32 -0.05
CA ASP A 17 -11.47 -12.69 1.36
C ASP A 17 -10.15 -12.41 2.10
N ASP A 18 -9.01 -12.67 1.44
CA ASP A 18 -7.68 -12.37 1.97
C ASP A 18 -7.45 -10.86 2.13
N GLU A 19 -7.98 -10.04 1.21
CA GLU A 19 -7.90 -8.57 1.31
C GLU A 19 -8.71 -8.01 2.48
N GLU A 20 -9.92 -8.53 2.73
CA GLU A 20 -10.73 -8.05 3.86
C GLU A 20 -10.13 -8.49 5.20
N ALA A 21 -9.62 -9.72 5.27
CA ALA A 21 -8.84 -10.18 6.42
C ALA A 21 -7.59 -9.31 6.65
N THR A 22 -6.93 -8.88 5.57
CA THR A 22 -5.79 -7.94 5.63
C THR A 22 -6.19 -6.60 6.23
N VAL A 23 -7.32 -6.01 5.81
CA VAL A 23 -7.84 -4.77 6.38
C VAL A 23 -8.12 -4.94 7.88
N VAL A 24 -8.78 -6.03 8.28
CA VAL A 24 -9.07 -6.30 9.70
C VAL A 24 -7.78 -6.39 10.53
N LEU A 25 -6.78 -7.12 10.03
CA LEU A 25 -5.51 -7.27 10.72
C LEU A 25 -4.79 -5.92 10.87
N LEU A 26 -4.69 -5.14 9.79
CA LEU A 26 -4.02 -3.84 9.84
C LEU A 26 -4.74 -2.84 10.74
N ARG A 27 -6.09 -2.84 10.75
CA ARG A 27 -6.88 -2.04 11.70
C ARG A 27 -6.56 -2.42 13.14
N SER A 28 -6.43 -3.71 13.44
CA SER A 28 -6.00 -4.15 14.76
C SER A 28 -4.57 -3.69 15.11
N CYS A 29 -3.67 -3.60 14.13
CA CYS A 29 -2.31 -3.09 14.34
C CYS A 29 -2.32 -1.61 14.73
N VAL A 30 -3.07 -0.77 14.00
CA VAL A 30 -3.16 0.68 14.31
C VAL A 30 -3.85 0.93 15.65
N GLU A 31 -4.83 0.11 16.03
CA GLU A 31 -5.49 0.21 17.33
C GLU A 31 -4.55 -0.15 18.49
N ARG A 32 -3.73 -1.20 18.31
CA ARG A 32 -2.81 -1.67 19.35
C ARG A 32 -1.56 -0.81 19.50
N ASN A 33 -1.08 -0.22 18.40
CA ASN A 33 0.07 0.66 18.42
C ASN A 33 -0.16 1.90 17.52
N PRO A 34 -0.81 2.95 18.05
CA PRO A 34 -1.27 4.10 17.27
C PRO A 34 -0.15 5.09 16.88
N PHE A 35 1.09 4.78 17.22
CA PHE A 35 2.26 5.63 16.97
C PHE A 35 3.04 5.23 15.72
N ILE A 36 2.76 4.06 15.14
CA ILE A 36 3.50 3.50 14.01
C ILE A 36 2.80 3.88 12.71
N GLY A 37 3.54 4.52 11.80
CA GLY A 37 3.00 5.02 10.54
C GLY A 37 2.81 3.93 9.48
N GLU A 38 3.66 2.91 9.45
CA GLU A 38 3.69 1.91 8.38
C GLU A 38 2.36 1.16 8.20
N PRO A 39 1.67 0.66 9.25
CA PRO A 39 0.36 0.01 9.09
C PRO A 39 -0.71 0.92 8.45
N HIS A 40 -0.71 2.22 8.77
CA HIS A 40 -1.57 3.19 8.10
C HIS A 40 -1.25 3.30 6.60
N LEU A 41 0.03 3.33 6.23
CA LEU A 41 0.44 3.39 4.83
C LEU A 41 0.06 2.11 4.05
N VAL A 42 0.17 0.94 4.69
CA VAL A 42 -0.28 -0.31 4.06
C VAL A 42 -1.81 -0.34 3.92
N LEU A 43 -2.57 0.15 4.91
CA LEU A 43 -4.02 0.33 4.78
C LEU A 43 -4.39 1.24 3.61
N ALA A 44 -3.68 2.36 3.47
CA ALA A 44 -3.90 3.29 2.37
C ALA A 44 -3.71 2.63 1.00
N GLN A 45 -2.67 1.80 0.85
CA GLN A 45 -2.44 1.03 -0.37
C GLN A 45 -3.57 0.04 -0.66
N VAL A 46 -4.03 -0.70 0.35
CA VAL A 46 -5.17 -1.63 0.20
C VAL A 46 -6.42 -0.87 -0.23
N TYR A 47 -6.69 0.29 0.39
CA TYR A 47 -7.82 1.14 0.02
C TYR A 47 -7.71 1.71 -1.39
N LEU A 48 -6.51 2.06 -1.86
CA LEU A 48 -6.28 2.48 -3.26
C LEU A 48 -6.57 1.35 -4.25
N THR A 49 -6.14 0.13 -3.96
CA THR A 49 -6.46 -1.05 -4.79
C THR A 49 -7.97 -1.28 -4.86
N LYS A 50 -8.69 -1.01 -3.76
CA LYS A 50 -10.17 -1.09 -3.69
C LYS A 50 -10.90 0.17 -4.21
N ALA A 51 -10.19 1.15 -4.76
CA ALA A 51 -10.75 2.44 -5.19
C ALA A 51 -11.51 3.22 -4.10
N LYS A 52 -11.20 2.97 -2.81
CA LYS A 52 -11.71 3.70 -1.65
C LYS A 52 -10.81 4.90 -1.35
N PHE A 53 -10.88 5.91 -2.22
CA PHE A 53 -9.90 7.00 -2.25
C PHE A 53 -9.94 7.87 -0.99
N GLU A 54 -11.12 8.08 -0.41
CA GLU A 54 -11.30 8.89 0.79
C GLU A 54 -10.68 8.20 2.03
N GLU A 55 -10.90 6.91 2.20
CA GLU A 55 -10.22 6.09 3.22
C GLU A 55 -8.72 6.09 2.99
N ALA A 56 -8.28 5.89 1.75
CA ALA A 56 -6.86 5.88 1.41
C ALA A 56 -6.17 7.20 1.75
N GLU A 57 -6.79 8.33 1.45
CA GLU A 57 -6.23 9.65 1.75
C GLU A 57 -6.04 9.84 3.26
N ARG A 58 -7.06 9.51 4.06
CA ARG A 58 -6.99 9.62 5.53
C ARG A 58 -5.87 8.77 6.11
N GLU A 59 -5.77 7.52 5.68
CA GLU A 59 -4.73 6.60 6.17
C GLU A 59 -3.34 7.02 5.68
N ALA A 60 -3.20 7.46 4.43
CA ALA A 60 -1.92 7.92 3.90
C ALA A 60 -1.42 9.19 4.61
N GLU A 61 -2.32 10.15 4.86
CA GLU A 61 -2.00 11.38 5.58
C GLU A 61 -1.63 11.11 7.03
N ARG A 62 -2.37 10.24 7.72
CA ARG A 62 -2.04 9.84 9.09
C ARG A 62 -0.70 9.10 9.16
N GLY A 63 -0.48 8.13 8.28
CA GLY A 63 0.77 7.39 8.22
C GLY A 63 1.96 8.29 7.92
N LEU A 64 1.85 9.20 6.94
CA LEU A 64 2.90 10.16 6.62
C LEU A 64 3.22 11.07 7.81
N THR A 65 2.19 11.56 8.51
CA THR A 65 2.35 12.40 9.70
C THR A 65 3.17 11.68 10.77
N LEU A 66 2.78 10.44 11.12
CA LEU A 66 3.48 9.63 12.12
C LEU A 66 4.93 9.33 11.72
N MET A 67 5.18 9.00 10.45
CA MET A 67 6.53 8.75 9.94
C MET A 67 7.43 9.98 10.07
N LEU A 68 6.88 11.19 9.86
CA LEU A 68 7.61 12.45 10.02
C LEU A 68 7.82 12.83 11.49
N GLU A 69 6.84 12.57 12.36
CA GLU A 69 6.95 12.82 13.80
C GLU A 69 8.01 11.95 14.47
N TRP A 70 8.08 10.66 14.10
CA TRP A 70 9.09 9.75 14.66
C TRP A 70 10.46 9.95 14.01
N GLY A 71 10.50 10.15 12.68
CA GLY A 71 11.75 10.31 11.94
C GLY A 71 12.60 9.02 11.85
N SER A 72 11.99 7.86 12.06
CA SER A 72 12.64 6.55 11.90
C SER A 72 11.63 5.50 11.44
N ALA A 73 12.09 4.48 10.71
CA ALA A 73 11.27 3.34 10.30
C ALA A 73 11.35 2.22 11.34
N TRP A 74 10.19 1.65 11.68
CA TRP A 74 10.08 0.43 12.47
C TRP A 74 10.27 -0.83 11.61
N ASP A 75 9.88 -0.78 10.34
CA ASP A 75 10.15 -1.89 9.42
C ASP A 75 11.61 -1.93 8.98
N LYS A 76 12.38 -2.85 9.55
CA LYS A 76 13.80 -3.07 9.22
C LYS A 76 14.11 -3.50 7.77
N ARG A 77 13.10 -3.83 6.96
CA ARG A 77 13.29 -4.25 5.55
C ARG A 77 13.31 -3.08 4.59
N MET A 78 12.83 -1.92 5.03
CA MET A 78 12.65 -0.73 4.22
C MET A 78 13.27 0.46 4.93
N SER A 79 13.98 1.32 4.19
CA SER A 79 14.51 2.55 4.80
C SER A 79 13.39 3.53 5.12
N TRP A 80 13.66 4.46 6.03
CA TRP A 80 12.72 5.54 6.35
C TRP A 80 12.41 6.39 5.11
N GLU A 81 13.41 6.71 4.30
CA GLU A 81 13.23 7.46 3.05
C GLU A 81 12.34 6.71 2.06
N GLY A 82 12.46 5.38 1.99
CA GLY A 82 11.61 4.54 1.16
C GLY A 82 10.13 4.62 1.59
N TRP A 83 9.87 4.56 2.90
CA TRP A 83 8.53 4.77 3.43
C TRP A 83 7.99 6.18 3.19
N ILE A 84 8.81 7.21 3.35
CA ILE A 84 8.41 8.60 3.08
C ILE A 84 8.07 8.79 1.59
N ALA A 85 8.88 8.26 0.69
CA ALA A 85 8.60 8.31 -0.74
C ALA A 85 7.28 7.59 -1.07
N TRP A 86 7.08 6.39 -0.52
CA TRP A 86 5.87 5.62 -0.73
C TRP A 86 4.63 6.32 -0.18
N ALA A 87 4.69 6.83 1.06
CA ALA A 87 3.60 7.57 1.68
C ALA A 87 3.15 8.77 0.84
N ARG A 88 4.09 9.52 0.28
CA ARG A 88 3.79 10.66 -0.60
C ARG A 88 3.13 10.21 -1.90
N VAL A 89 3.56 9.10 -2.50
CA VAL A 89 2.91 8.51 -3.69
C VAL A 89 1.48 8.09 -3.36
N LEU A 90 1.26 7.38 -2.25
CA LEU A 90 -0.07 6.95 -1.82
C LEU A 90 -1.00 8.15 -1.61
N LEU A 91 -0.53 9.17 -0.89
CA LEU A 91 -1.32 10.38 -0.62
C LEU A 91 -1.65 11.14 -1.92
N MET A 92 -0.67 11.31 -2.81
CA MET A 92 -0.89 11.91 -4.14
C MET A 92 -1.92 11.11 -4.93
N LYS A 93 -1.82 9.78 -4.96
CA LYS A 93 -2.72 8.92 -5.71
C LYS A 93 -4.14 8.86 -5.14
N ALA A 94 -4.28 8.94 -3.82
CA ALA A 94 -5.58 9.05 -3.17
C ALA A 94 -6.27 10.36 -3.55
N ARG A 95 -5.54 11.49 -3.50
CA ARG A 95 -6.03 12.82 -3.90
C ARG A 95 -6.39 12.90 -5.40
N ASP A 96 -5.56 12.31 -6.25
CA ASP A 96 -5.80 12.21 -7.69
C ASP A 96 -6.96 11.24 -8.04
N ARG A 97 -7.46 10.49 -7.05
CA ARG A 97 -8.44 9.41 -7.23
C ARG A 97 -8.02 8.42 -8.32
N SER A 98 -6.74 8.07 -8.34
CA SER A 98 -6.17 7.21 -9.38
C SER A 98 -5.23 6.17 -8.80
N TRP A 99 -5.36 4.93 -9.24
CA TRP A 99 -4.43 3.85 -8.88
C TRP A 99 -4.22 2.89 -10.06
N PRO A 100 -2.97 2.56 -10.44
CA PRO A 100 -2.72 1.65 -11.54
C PRO A 100 -3.25 0.24 -11.22
N GLN A 101 -3.89 -0.39 -12.21
CA GLN A 101 -4.45 -1.74 -12.09
C GLN A 101 -3.49 -2.83 -12.58
N THR A 102 -2.23 -2.46 -12.89
CA THR A 102 -1.21 -3.38 -13.38
C THR A 102 0.06 -3.24 -12.57
N SER A 103 0.78 -4.35 -12.37
CA SER A 103 2.07 -4.36 -11.66
C SER A 103 3.08 -3.43 -12.34
N TRP A 104 3.06 -3.36 -13.68
CA TRP A 104 3.88 -2.42 -14.43
C TRP A 104 3.53 -0.97 -14.11
N GLY A 105 2.24 -0.64 -14.06
CA GLY A 105 1.80 0.71 -13.67
C GLY A 105 2.27 1.10 -12.28
N ILE A 106 2.26 0.16 -11.33
CA ILE A 106 2.74 0.37 -9.96
C ILE A 106 4.26 0.62 -9.93
N LEU A 107 5.05 -0.18 -10.65
CA LEU A 107 6.51 -0.02 -10.74
C LEU A 107 6.93 1.33 -11.32
N ASN A 108 6.06 1.96 -12.11
CA ASN A 108 6.32 3.27 -12.71
C ASN A 108 5.78 4.45 -11.88
N LEU A 109 5.23 4.20 -10.68
CA LEU A 109 4.82 5.26 -9.76
C LEU A 109 6.07 5.97 -9.22
N GLY A 110 6.46 7.08 -9.85
CA GLY A 110 7.64 7.88 -9.49
C GLY A 110 8.61 8.10 -10.64
N LEU A 111 8.39 7.49 -11.81
CA LEU A 111 9.15 7.84 -13.01
C LEU A 111 8.77 9.23 -13.50
N VAL A 112 9.76 10.11 -13.56
CA VAL A 112 9.68 11.42 -14.22
C VAL A 112 10.03 11.21 -15.70
N LYS A 113 9.26 11.81 -16.61
CA LYS A 113 9.54 11.78 -18.05
C LYS A 113 10.69 12.69 -18.44
#